data_AF-A0A4Y3RK48-F1
#
_entry.id   AF-A0A4Y3RK48-F1
#
_cell.length_a   1.000
_cell.length_b   1.000
_cell.length_c   1.000
_cell.angle_alpha   90.00
_cell.angle_beta   90.00
_cell.angle_gamma   90.00
#
_symmetry.space_group_name_H-M   'P 1'
#
loop_
_entity.id
_entity.type
_entity.pdbx_description
1 polymer ?
#
loop_
_entity_poly.entity_id
_entity_poly.type
_entity_poly.pdbx_seq_one_letter_code
_entity_poly.pdbx_strand_id
1 'polypeptide(L)'
;MTSSPPTRRPRAMRCLATATALLTVLLAGVFTAPSPALAESAAPVPGDPLTGNGAVPRTVLTASQLSSATPTDTVVDSAFALPAEAAPPAHTFEGTLTLNGTATAGGYRKLKDPNRYSRTEATKHLPPFSATLVQNGSHLIPTVRGLRYTGNASWNLAVGAGRAWQEDGDGGRTRAALPFALVERNANCVHNGVLSFLFDASSISQVRYQITAETCAYHQFDMWGQVAATYQPGTVAGGEAARAAYAAEVAGRLPTKPIAQLATDHPGAGVDTSKFGAGITPTALSTYGFYYDGVNYVGGCQTRRGQYPFCGQMLLPSYSTAKSAFAGTALLRLAQRYGTGVADQRLTDLIAETAGKSAWSGVTVGHALDMTTGNYTSALYETDESGSTMTDFFLAEPYVTKMDKALSFSRKATPGSKWVYHSSDTFLAARAMNNYLQNKAGSGADLFHMLRDEVLTPIGISPDARVSSRTDNSAAGVPFGGYGMFWTKDDVAKFAKFLNNDAGAVAGTQVLHPGLLADSMQQNPSERGATTTGSTPMRYQNGFWGREFTAADNPAYTQPFHVPFMSGYGGITVAMMPNGSTYYYFSDNNEFSWIAAVSESNKLAPMASLQSPS
;
A
#
# COMPACT_ATOMS: atom_id res chain seq x y z
N MET A 1 -51.12 2.88 19.36
CA MET A 1 -52.35 2.13 19.68
C MET A 1 -53.47 2.68 18.79
N THR A 2 -54.37 1.81 18.29
CA THR A 2 -55.72 2.09 17.71
C THR A 2 -55.86 3.17 16.62
N SER A 3 -56.60 3.00 15.50
CA SER A 3 -57.36 1.87 14.94
C SER A 3 -57.89 2.25 13.54
N SER A 4 -58.08 1.27 12.65
CA SER A 4 -58.85 1.40 11.38
C SER A 4 -60.22 0.67 11.52
N PRO A 5 -61.08 0.50 10.49
CA PRO A 5 -61.37 1.24 9.24
C PRO A 5 -62.87 1.67 9.20
N PRO A 6 -63.61 1.82 8.06
CA PRO A 6 -64.10 0.65 7.28
C PRO A 6 -64.22 0.84 5.74
N THR A 7 -64.53 -0.27 5.07
CA THR A 7 -64.61 -0.47 3.60
C THR A 7 -66.01 -0.26 3.01
N ARG A 8 -66.11 -0.06 1.67
CA ARG A 8 -67.18 -0.65 0.83
C ARG A 8 -66.81 -0.74 -0.67
N ARG A 9 -67.35 -1.78 -1.32
CA ARG A 9 -67.22 -2.21 -2.74
C ARG A 9 -68.23 -1.42 -3.64
N PRO A 10 -68.52 -1.70 -4.95
CA PRO A 10 -68.09 -2.82 -5.83
C PRO A 10 -67.90 -2.56 -7.36
N ARG A 11 -67.43 -3.61 -8.06
CA ARG A 11 -67.79 -4.10 -9.43
C ARG A 11 -68.04 -3.10 -10.59
N ALA A 12 -67.35 -3.33 -11.70
CA ALA A 12 -68.00 -3.76 -12.95
C ALA A 12 -67.03 -4.55 -13.88
N MET A 13 -67.43 -5.76 -14.27
CA MET A 13 -66.80 -6.54 -15.36
C MET A 13 -67.19 -5.97 -16.72
N ARG A 14 -66.29 -6.08 -17.71
CA ARG A 14 -66.66 -6.48 -19.09
C ARG A 14 -65.49 -7.20 -19.75
N CYS A 15 -65.70 -8.48 -20.07
CA CYS A 15 -64.78 -9.29 -20.88
C CYS A 15 -64.94 -8.95 -22.37
N LEU A 16 -63.90 -9.19 -23.17
CA LEU A 16 -64.09 -9.63 -24.56
C LEU A 16 -62.89 -10.48 -25.07
N ALA A 17 -63.23 -11.60 -25.70
CA ALA A 17 -62.49 -12.35 -26.74
C ALA A 17 -61.04 -12.84 -26.50
N THR A 18 -60.92 -14.13 -26.17
CA THR A 18 -60.15 -15.18 -26.90
C THR A 18 -59.12 -14.73 -27.96
N ALA A 19 -57.82 -15.04 -27.81
CA ALA A 19 -57.15 -16.28 -28.29
C ALA A 19 -57.04 -16.36 -29.84
N THR A 20 -55.92 -16.69 -30.51
CA THR A 20 -54.61 -17.30 -30.14
C THR A 20 -53.63 -17.04 -31.31
N ALA A 21 -52.30 -17.27 -31.32
CA ALA A 21 -51.27 -17.79 -30.40
C ALA A 21 -49.87 -17.37 -30.92
N LEU A 22 -48.78 -17.48 -30.12
CA LEU A 22 -47.50 -18.07 -30.59
C LEU A 22 -46.53 -18.40 -29.43
N LEU A 23 -46.01 -19.63 -29.48
CA LEU A 23 -44.84 -20.23 -28.81
C LEU A 23 -43.92 -19.35 -27.91
N THR A 24 -43.81 -19.74 -26.64
CA THR A 24 -42.53 -19.72 -25.89
C THR A 24 -42.26 -21.10 -25.32
N VAL A 25 -41.10 -21.66 -25.65
CA VAL A 25 -40.66 -22.98 -25.16
C VAL A 25 -40.13 -22.82 -23.74
N LEU A 26 -40.84 -23.37 -22.74
CA LEU A 26 -40.24 -23.60 -21.42
C LEU A 26 -39.36 -24.86 -21.49
N LEU A 27 -38.03 -24.69 -21.56
CA LEU A 27 -37.14 -25.73 -21.05
C LEU A 27 -37.25 -25.72 -19.51
N ALA A 28 -37.76 -26.81 -18.95
CA ALA A 28 -37.72 -27.07 -17.52
C ALA A 28 -36.28 -27.45 -17.10
N GLY A 29 -35.41 -26.44 -16.97
CA GLY A 29 -34.11 -26.59 -16.35
C GLY A 29 -34.29 -26.84 -14.84
N VAL A 30 -34.04 -28.07 -14.41
CA VAL A 30 -34.01 -28.42 -12.98
C VAL A 30 -32.82 -27.70 -12.35
N PHE A 31 -33.08 -26.58 -11.68
CA PHE A 31 -32.11 -25.96 -10.78
C PHE A 31 -31.94 -26.86 -9.55
N THR A 32 -31.09 -27.87 -9.67
CA THR A 32 -30.45 -28.47 -8.50
C THR A 32 -29.66 -27.36 -7.81
N ALA A 33 -30.14 -26.93 -6.64
CA ALA A 33 -29.31 -26.13 -5.75
C ALA A 33 -28.00 -26.90 -5.52
N PRO A 34 -26.82 -26.26 -5.66
CA PRO A 34 -25.58 -26.95 -5.39
C PRO A 34 -25.61 -27.45 -3.95
N SER A 35 -25.39 -28.75 -3.76
CA SER A 35 -25.07 -29.29 -2.45
C SER A 35 -23.96 -28.44 -1.83
N PRO A 36 -23.94 -28.21 -0.51
CA PRO A 36 -22.79 -27.58 0.11
C PRO A 36 -21.57 -28.45 -0.21
N ALA A 37 -20.70 -27.95 -1.08
CA ALA A 37 -19.40 -28.56 -1.27
C ALA A 37 -18.76 -28.59 0.11
N LEU A 38 -18.36 -29.79 0.56
CA LEU A 38 -17.49 -29.92 1.71
C LEU A 38 -16.32 -28.98 1.46
N ALA A 39 -16.12 -27.99 2.33
CA ALA A 39 -15.09 -27.00 2.14
C ALA A 39 -13.74 -27.73 2.05
N GLU A 40 -13.19 -27.76 0.84
CA GLU A 40 -11.91 -28.38 0.59
C GLU A 40 -10.88 -27.64 1.43
N SER A 41 -10.16 -28.38 2.28
CA SER A 41 -9.19 -27.79 3.22
C SER A 41 -8.22 -26.93 2.44
N ALA A 42 -8.05 -25.66 2.83
CA ALA A 42 -7.20 -24.72 2.11
C ALA A 42 -5.83 -25.33 1.78
N ALA A 43 -5.38 -25.14 0.53
CA ALA A 43 -4.09 -25.68 0.08
C ALA A 43 -2.95 -25.23 1.01
N PRO A 44 -1.92 -26.08 1.24
CA PRO A 44 -0.76 -25.69 2.02
C PRO A 44 -0.10 -24.42 1.46
N VAL A 45 0.33 -23.53 2.35
CA VAL A 45 1.07 -22.34 1.95
C VAL A 45 2.46 -22.76 1.42
N PRO A 46 2.96 -22.21 0.30
CA PRO A 46 4.29 -22.54 -0.21
C PRO A 46 5.39 -22.37 0.86
N GLY A 47 6.14 -23.45 1.12
CA GLY A 47 7.15 -23.54 2.18
C GLY A 47 6.71 -24.31 3.42
N ASP A 48 5.48 -24.83 3.46
CA ASP A 48 4.99 -25.78 4.46
C ASP A 48 4.84 -27.21 3.90
N PRO A 49 4.82 -28.26 4.75
CA PRO A 49 5.01 -28.20 6.21
C PRO A 49 6.47 -27.94 6.59
N LEU A 50 6.68 -27.43 7.81
CA LEU A 50 8.01 -27.33 8.41
C LEU A 50 8.62 -28.73 8.58
N THR A 51 9.95 -28.83 8.45
CA THR A 51 10.68 -30.12 8.52
C THR A 51 11.68 -30.21 9.67
N GLY A 52 11.79 -29.17 10.50
CA GLY A 52 12.68 -29.16 11.66
C GLY A 52 12.19 -30.07 12.79
N ASN A 53 13.07 -30.31 13.76
CA ASN A 53 12.81 -31.21 14.88
C ASN A 53 12.42 -30.50 16.19
N GLY A 54 12.51 -29.17 16.27
CA GLY A 54 12.21 -28.37 17.47
C GLY A 54 13.44 -28.03 18.33
N ALA A 55 14.64 -28.52 17.98
CA ALA A 55 15.86 -28.36 18.76
C ALA A 55 16.50 -26.96 18.60
N VAL A 56 15.81 -25.93 19.09
CA VAL A 56 16.20 -24.52 18.95
C VAL A 56 16.86 -24.01 20.25
N PRO A 57 18.15 -23.62 20.25
CA PRO A 57 18.85 -23.17 21.45
C PRO A 57 18.51 -21.71 21.80
N ARG A 58 17.31 -21.45 22.32
CA ARG A 58 16.88 -20.09 22.72
C ARG A 58 17.52 -19.61 24.02
N THR A 59 18.21 -18.47 23.94
CA THR A 59 18.72 -17.70 25.09
C THR A 59 17.88 -16.45 25.39
N VAL A 60 17.06 -16.01 24.44
CA VAL A 60 16.14 -14.87 24.54
C VAL A 60 14.74 -15.25 24.04
N LEU A 61 13.72 -14.63 24.63
CA LEU A 61 12.30 -14.95 24.45
C LEU A 61 11.95 -16.41 24.79
N THR A 62 12.63 -16.99 25.77
CA THR A 62 12.34 -18.34 26.30
C THR A 62 10.93 -18.41 26.88
N ALA A 63 10.37 -19.61 27.02
CA ALA A 63 9.06 -19.82 27.65
C ALA A 63 8.93 -19.17 29.05
N SER A 64 9.99 -19.24 29.86
CA SER A 64 10.05 -18.57 31.16
C SER A 64 10.00 -17.04 31.03
N GLN A 65 10.74 -16.45 30.10
CA GLN A 65 10.74 -15.00 29.86
C GLN A 65 9.36 -14.53 29.37
N LEU A 66 8.73 -15.24 28.43
CA LEU A 66 7.37 -14.95 27.94
C LEU A 66 6.26 -15.19 28.99
N SER A 67 6.59 -15.82 30.12
CA SER A 67 5.64 -16.03 31.22
C SER A 67 5.70 -14.93 32.28
N SER A 68 6.88 -14.41 32.62
CA SER A 68 7.04 -13.52 33.79
C SER A 68 8.09 -12.40 33.70
N ALA A 69 8.87 -12.28 32.64
CA ALA A 69 9.95 -11.29 32.59
C ALA A 69 9.48 -9.87 32.22
N THR A 70 10.03 -8.85 32.90
CA THR A 70 9.85 -7.44 32.53
C THR A 70 10.94 -7.00 31.53
N PRO A 71 10.58 -6.50 30.34
CA PRO A 71 11.52 -5.91 29.39
C PRO A 71 12.25 -4.68 29.93
N THR A 72 13.56 -4.57 29.70
CA THR A 72 14.34 -3.34 29.92
C THR A 72 14.83 -2.68 28.62
N ASP A 73 14.99 -3.44 27.53
CA ASP A 73 15.26 -2.96 26.16
C ASP A 73 14.64 -3.94 25.13
N THR A 74 14.64 -3.52 23.88
CA THR A 74 14.58 -4.35 22.67
C THR A 74 15.66 -5.46 22.66
N VAL A 75 15.38 -6.58 21.99
CA VAL A 75 16.31 -7.70 21.75
C VAL A 75 16.69 -7.77 20.26
N VAL A 76 17.56 -8.71 19.87
CA VAL A 76 17.85 -8.97 18.44
C VAL A 76 16.59 -9.44 17.71
N ASP A 77 16.34 -8.93 16.51
CA ASP A 77 15.11 -9.22 15.76
C ASP A 77 14.99 -10.71 15.38
N SER A 78 16.12 -11.39 15.17
CA SER A 78 16.16 -12.84 14.93
C SER A 78 15.54 -13.68 16.05
N ALA A 79 15.36 -13.14 17.26
CA ALA A 79 14.62 -13.79 18.34
C ALA A 79 13.13 -14.02 18.00
N PHE A 80 12.55 -13.21 17.11
CA PHE A 80 11.15 -13.35 16.67
C PHE A 80 11.02 -14.10 15.33
N ALA A 81 12.14 -14.47 14.70
CA ALA A 81 12.15 -15.21 13.45
C ALA A 81 11.75 -16.68 13.66
N LEU A 82 11.19 -17.27 12.61
CA LEU A 82 11.07 -18.72 12.46
C LEU A 82 12.50 -19.30 12.31
N PRO A 83 12.98 -20.14 13.24
CA PRO A 83 14.30 -20.77 13.14
C PRO A 83 14.29 -21.91 12.11
N ALA A 84 15.48 -22.27 11.59
CA ALA A 84 15.60 -23.34 10.60
C ALA A 84 15.15 -24.71 11.14
N GLU A 85 15.47 -25.02 12.40
CA GLU A 85 15.09 -26.27 13.07
C GLU A 85 13.66 -26.25 13.67
N ALA A 86 12.82 -25.28 13.28
CA ALA A 86 11.43 -25.19 13.74
C ALA A 86 10.62 -26.44 13.36
N ALA A 87 10.02 -27.10 14.35
CA ALA A 87 9.08 -28.20 14.10
C ALA A 87 7.69 -27.68 13.69
N PRO A 88 6.88 -28.50 12.99
CA PRO A 88 5.46 -28.22 12.76
C PRO A 88 4.72 -27.79 14.04
N PRO A 89 3.81 -26.80 13.97
CA PRO A 89 2.99 -26.42 15.12
C PRO A 89 2.12 -27.61 15.58
N ALA A 90 2.12 -27.90 16.89
CA ALA A 90 1.26 -28.97 17.44
C ALA A 90 -0.11 -28.46 17.90
N HIS A 91 -0.27 -27.14 18.04
CA HIS A 91 -1.54 -26.47 18.27
C HIS A 91 -1.85 -25.55 17.09
N THR A 92 -3.14 -25.42 16.77
CA THR A 92 -3.64 -24.53 15.71
C THR A 92 -4.32 -23.34 16.34
N PHE A 93 -3.89 -22.13 16.00
CA PHE A 93 -4.56 -20.90 16.43
C PHE A 93 -5.77 -20.63 15.53
N GLU A 94 -6.96 -20.57 16.13
CA GLU A 94 -8.17 -20.06 15.48
C GLU A 94 -9.04 -19.34 16.51
N GLY A 95 -9.24 -18.04 16.31
CA GLY A 95 -10.00 -17.20 17.24
C GLY A 95 -9.43 -15.78 17.32
N THR A 96 -9.63 -15.11 18.45
CA THR A 96 -9.20 -13.71 18.65
C THR A 96 -8.07 -13.59 19.67
N LEU A 97 -7.01 -12.89 19.28
CA LEU A 97 -5.94 -12.38 20.13
C LEU A 97 -6.24 -10.94 20.53
N THR A 98 -6.24 -10.63 21.82
CA THR A 98 -6.34 -9.26 22.34
C THR A 98 -5.19 -8.99 23.33
N LEU A 99 -4.52 -7.84 23.19
CA LEU A 99 -3.46 -7.41 24.11
C LEU A 99 -4.05 -6.47 25.17
N ASN A 100 -3.69 -6.72 26.44
CA ASN A 100 -4.22 -6.01 27.60
C ASN A 100 -3.15 -5.09 28.20
N GLY A 101 -3.53 -3.87 28.62
CA GLY A 101 -2.59 -2.92 29.22
C GLY A 101 -1.62 -2.26 28.23
N THR A 102 -1.92 -2.28 26.93
CA THR A 102 -1.06 -1.72 25.86
C THR A 102 -0.70 -0.26 26.05
N ALA A 103 -1.58 0.53 26.69
CA ALA A 103 -1.42 1.96 26.90
C ALA A 103 -0.54 2.37 28.11
N THR A 104 -0.08 1.41 28.92
CA THR A 104 0.71 1.69 30.15
C THR A 104 1.95 0.82 30.30
N ALA A 105 2.07 -0.27 29.55
CA ALA A 105 3.23 -1.15 29.55
C ALA A 105 4.28 -0.74 28.51
N GLY A 106 5.51 -1.19 28.75
CA GLY A 106 6.63 -1.06 27.81
C GLY A 106 7.58 0.10 28.09
N GLY A 107 8.61 0.19 27.24
CA GLY A 107 9.59 1.27 27.21
C GLY A 107 9.67 1.89 25.81
N TYR A 108 10.16 3.13 25.77
CA TYR A 108 10.25 3.95 24.57
C TYR A 108 11.59 4.71 24.57
N ARG A 109 12.33 4.63 23.47
CA ARG A 109 13.59 5.36 23.24
C ARG A 109 13.45 6.20 21.97
N LYS A 110 13.29 7.51 22.18
CA LYS A 110 13.33 8.53 21.11
C LYS A 110 14.70 8.53 20.42
N LEU A 111 14.73 8.51 19.10
CA LEU A 111 15.94 8.65 18.29
C LEU A 111 15.95 9.99 17.54
N LYS A 112 14.87 10.29 16.79
CA LYS A 112 14.69 11.54 16.04
C LYS A 112 13.26 12.03 16.20
N ASP A 113 13.10 13.27 16.62
CA ASP A 113 11.79 13.90 16.83
C ASP A 113 11.93 15.44 16.90
N PRO A 114 12.19 16.13 15.77
CA PRO A 114 12.18 17.59 15.70
C PRO A 114 10.83 18.20 16.11
N ASN A 115 9.73 17.50 15.83
CA ASN A 115 8.36 18.00 15.99
C ASN A 115 7.77 17.76 17.39
N ARG A 116 8.52 17.08 18.27
CA ARG A 116 8.21 16.83 19.69
C ARG A 116 7.01 15.91 19.93
N TYR A 117 6.73 14.99 19.01
CA TYR A 117 5.73 13.93 19.15
C TYR A 117 5.87 13.16 20.47
N SER A 118 7.11 12.91 20.92
CA SER A 118 7.40 12.18 22.16
C SER A 118 7.00 12.93 23.44
N ARG A 119 6.36 14.10 23.36
CA ARG A 119 5.71 14.78 24.49
C ARG A 119 4.29 14.28 24.75
N THR A 120 3.66 13.66 23.76
CA THR A 120 2.31 13.08 23.86
C THR A 120 2.43 11.62 24.29
N GLU A 121 1.96 11.26 25.48
CA GLU A 121 2.11 9.89 26.02
C GLU A 121 1.50 8.81 25.10
N ALA A 122 0.42 9.12 24.39
CA ALA A 122 -0.19 8.21 23.42
C ALA A 122 0.74 7.78 22.26
N THR A 123 1.83 8.53 22.00
CA THR A 123 2.83 8.13 20.99
C THR A 123 3.80 7.05 21.50
N LYS A 124 3.95 6.88 22.82
CA LYS A 124 4.97 6.02 23.44
C LYS A 124 4.52 4.58 23.69
N HIS A 125 3.25 4.29 23.44
CA HIS A 125 2.60 3.03 23.76
C HIS A 125 1.82 2.49 22.56
N LEU A 126 1.51 1.19 22.58
CA LEU A 126 0.68 0.59 21.54
C LEU A 126 -0.78 1.07 21.66
N PRO A 127 -1.51 1.24 20.54
CA PRO A 127 -2.96 1.43 20.57
C PRO A 127 -3.67 0.18 21.13
N PRO A 128 -5.00 0.22 21.31
CA PRO A 128 -5.79 -1.00 21.51
C PRO A 128 -5.50 -2.01 20.39
N PHE A 129 -5.03 -3.20 20.75
CA PHE A 129 -4.66 -4.25 19.81
C PHE A 129 -5.58 -5.45 19.98
N SER A 130 -6.32 -5.77 18.91
CA SER A 130 -7.05 -7.03 18.80
C SER A 130 -7.04 -7.51 17.34
N ALA A 131 -6.80 -8.79 17.13
CA ALA A 131 -6.74 -9.42 15.81
C ALA A 131 -7.44 -10.78 15.87
N THR A 132 -8.39 -11.00 14.95
CA THR A 132 -8.94 -12.32 14.68
C THR A 132 -8.03 -13.03 13.68
N LEU A 133 -7.58 -14.22 14.04
CA LEU A 133 -6.53 -14.96 13.36
C LEU A 133 -7.02 -16.36 13.01
N VAL A 134 -6.58 -16.86 11.86
CA VAL A 134 -6.68 -18.26 11.46
C VAL A 134 -5.29 -18.77 11.08
N GLN A 135 -5.06 -20.07 11.23
CA GLN A 135 -3.77 -20.68 10.89
C GLN A 135 -3.94 -21.68 9.72
N ASN A 136 -3.02 -21.63 8.76
CA ASN A 136 -2.84 -22.64 7.71
C ASN A 136 -1.39 -23.15 7.79
N GLY A 137 -1.19 -24.42 8.13
CA GLY A 137 0.13 -24.97 8.44
C GLY A 137 0.83 -24.19 9.54
N SER A 138 2.01 -23.64 9.23
CA SER A 138 2.79 -22.75 10.08
C SER A 138 2.51 -21.26 9.86
N HIS A 139 1.59 -20.87 8.98
CA HIS A 139 1.27 -19.46 8.72
C HIS A 139 0.07 -18.99 9.56
N LEU A 140 0.26 -17.88 10.27
CA LEU A 140 -0.75 -17.25 11.11
C LEU A 140 -1.30 -16.00 10.42
N ILE A 141 -2.59 -16.00 10.09
CA ILE A 141 -3.20 -15.12 9.09
C ILE A 141 -4.28 -14.27 9.75
N PRO A 142 -4.13 -12.94 9.82
CA PRO A 142 -5.22 -12.05 10.22
C PRO A 142 -6.33 -12.02 9.17
N THR A 143 -7.59 -12.11 9.61
CA THR A 143 -8.74 -12.03 8.69
C THR A 143 -9.02 -10.60 8.20
N VAL A 144 -8.44 -9.59 8.87
CA VAL A 144 -8.42 -8.19 8.43
C VAL A 144 -6.97 -7.72 8.38
N ARG A 145 -6.53 -7.34 7.19
CA ARG A 145 -5.17 -6.88 6.84
C ARG A 145 -5.17 -5.45 6.32
N GLY A 146 -4.00 -4.82 6.27
CA GLY A 146 -3.84 -3.40 6.01
C GLY A 146 -4.25 -2.48 7.18
N LEU A 147 -4.27 -1.18 6.90
CA LEU A 147 -4.63 -0.10 7.83
C LEU A 147 -6.02 -0.31 8.48
N ARG A 148 -6.04 -0.31 9.81
CA ARG A 148 -7.24 -0.31 10.65
C ARG A 148 -7.27 0.92 11.54
N TYR A 149 -8.37 1.65 11.51
CA TYR A 149 -8.63 2.77 12.40
C TYR A 149 -8.91 2.27 13.82
N THR A 150 -8.14 2.74 14.81
CA THR A 150 -8.19 2.25 16.20
C THR A 150 -8.96 3.17 17.15
N GLY A 151 -9.24 4.41 16.73
CA GLY A 151 -9.73 5.49 17.59
C GLY A 151 -8.68 6.08 18.55
N ASN A 152 -7.44 5.57 18.54
CA ASN A 152 -6.35 6.10 19.35
C ASN A 152 -5.95 7.54 18.93
N ALA A 153 -5.36 8.29 19.84
CA ALA A 153 -4.94 9.68 19.60
C ALA A 153 -3.73 9.84 18.66
N SER A 154 -2.95 8.77 18.44
CA SER A 154 -1.68 8.82 17.70
C SER A 154 -1.51 7.69 16.68
N TRP A 155 -2.01 6.49 16.96
CA TRP A 155 -1.69 5.29 16.17
C TRP A 155 -2.91 4.55 15.61
N ASN A 156 -3.00 4.47 14.29
CA ASN A 156 -3.71 3.39 13.62
C ASN A 156 -2.82 2.14 13.55
N LEU A 157 -3.40 0.99 13.20
CA LEU A 157 -2.73 -0.32 13.29
C LEU A 157 -2.89 -1.11 11.99
N ALA A 158 -1.83 -1.74 11.52
CA ALA A 158 -1.89 -2.85 10.57
C ALA A 158 -1.30 -4.12 11.22
N VAL A 159 -1.83 -5.29 10.89
CA VAL A 159 -1.31 -6.59 11.35
C VAL A 159 -1.11 -7.46 10.11
N GLY A 160 0.12 -7.91 9.88
CA GLY A 160 0.46 -8.76 8.73
C GLY A 160 0.42 -10.25 9.08
N ALA A 161 0.62 -11.11 8.09
CA ALA A 161 0.69 -12.55 8.35
C ALA A 161 2.03 -12.95 9.00
N GLY A 162 1.94 -13.78 10.03
CA GLY A 162 3.06 -14.27 10.83
C GLY A 162 3.29 -15.77 10.69
N ARG A 163 4.00 -16.35 11.65
CA ARG A 163 4.27 -17.80 11.71
C ARG A 163 3.95 -18.40 13.08
N ALA A 164 3.66 -19.70 13.10
CA ALA A 164 3.46 -20.54 14.27
C ALA A 164 4.24 -21.87 14.12
N TRP A 165 4.95 -22.31 15.16
CA TRP A 165 5.85 -23.48 15.11
C TRP A 165 6.12 -24.08 16.49
N GLN A 166 6.77 -25.23 16.56
CA GLN A 166 7.15 -25.89 17.82
C GLN A 166 8.65 -25.86 18.09
N GLU A 167 8.97 -25.86 19.39
CA GLU A 167 10.32 -25.98 19.94
C GLU A 167 10.32 -26.76 21.25
N ASP A 168 11.36 -27.56 21.49
CA ASP A 168 11.47 -28.42 22.68
C ASP A 168 11.47 -27.60 23.98
N GLY A 169 12.06 -26.39 23.94
CA GLY A 169 12.17 -25.47 25.06
C GLY A 169 10.86 -24.79 25.47
N ASP A 170 9.78 -24.94 24.70
CA ASP A 170 8.49 -24.26 24.94
C ASP A 170 7.46 -25.13 25.68
N GLY A 171 7.88 -26.30 26.20
CA GLY A 171 7.07 -27.12 27.10
C GLY A 171 5.82 -27.69 26.45
N GLY A 172 5.88 -27.98 25.14
CA GLY A 172 4.77 -28.49 24.33
C GLY A 172 3.79 -27.42 23.84
N ARG A 173 3.98 -26.14 24.20
CA ARG A 173 3.17 -25.01 23.70
C ARG A 173 3.73 -24.51 22.37
N THR A 174 2.86 -24.27 21.40
CA THR A 174 3.27 -23.76 20.09
C THR A 174 3.65 -22.28 20.22
N ARG A 175 4.78 -21.91 19.65
CA ARG A 175 5.25 -20.53 19.54
C ARG A 175 4.62 -19.86 18.34
N ALA A 176 4.27 -18.59 18.49
CA ALA A 176 3.87 -17.73 17.38
C ALA A 176 4.68 -16.44 17.36
N ALA A 177 4.78 -15.84 16.16
CA ALA A 177 5.22 -14.47 15.99
C ALA A 177 4.44 -13.79 14.85
N LEU A 178 4.08 -12.51 15.03
CA LEU A 178 3.32 -11.71 14.07
C LEU A 178 4.04 -10.37 13.79
N PRO A 179 4.12 -9.94 12.53
CA PRO A 179 4.41 -8.55 12.20
C PRO A 179 3.19 -7.67 12.43
N PHE A 180 3.44 -6.46 12.91
CA PHE A 180 2.45 -5.39 12.95
C PHE A 180 3.10 -4.07 12.58
N ALA A 181 2.31 -3.06 12.25
CA ALA A 181 2.81 -1.72 12.02
C ALA A 181 1.93 -0.69 12.72
N LEU A 182 2.56 0.26 13.41
CA LEU A 182 1.88 1.48 13.82
C LEU A 182 1.89 2.43 12.63
N VAL A 183 0.74 3.04 12.34
CA VAL A 183 0.59 4.06 11.31
C VAL A 183 0.17 5.35 12.01
N GLU A 184 0.94 6.43 11.82
CA GLU A 184 0.62 7.73 12.40
C GLU A 184 -0.75 8.21 11.92
N ARG A 185 -1.61 8.58 12.87
CA ARG A 185 -2.95 9.11 12.63
C ARG A 185 -2.90 10.36 11.74
N ASN A 186 -3.80 10.42 10.75
CA ASN A 186 -3.88 11.49 9.74
C ASN A 186 -2.62 11.71 8.86
N ALA A 187 -1.58 10.87 9.01
CA ALA A 187 -0.36 10.93 8.22
C ALA A 187 -0.16 9.62 7.43
N ASN A 188 1.08 9.38 6.99
CA ASN A 188 1.49 8.13 6.34
C ASN A 188 2.75 7.52 6.99
N CYS A 189 3.30 8.09 8.06
CA CYS A 189 4.47 7.55 8.77
C CYS A 189 4.17 6.14 9.33
N VAL A 190 5.11 5.19 9.14
CA VAL A 190 4.93 3.78 9.52
C VAL A 190 6.11 3.28 10.36
N HIS A 191 5.81 2.68 11.51
CA HIS A 191 6.76 2.02 12.40
C HIS A 191 6.51 0.53 12.42
N ASN A 192 7.47 -0.26 11.94
CA ASN A 192 7.33 -1.71 11.81
C ASN A 192 7.75 -2.41 13.10
N GLY A 193 6.87 -3.25 13.61
CA GLY A 193 7.04 -3.99 14.84
C GLY A 193 6.77 -5.47 14.70
N VAL A 194 7.26 -6.23 15.66
CA VAL A 194 7.08 -7.67 15.75
C VAL A 194 6.67 -8.05 17.17
N LEU A 195 5.80 -9.05 17.29
CA LEU A 195 5.41 -9.63 18.56
C LEU A 195 5.56 -11.15 18.57
N SER A 196 5.73 -11.76 19.74
CA SER A 196 5.79 -13.22 19.92
C SER A 196 5.18 -13.66 21.26
N PHE A 197 4.60 -14.86 21.26
CA PHE A 197 3.96 -15.50 22.40
C PHE A 197 3.97 -17.04 22.23
N LEU A 198 3.65 -17.76 23.31
CA LEU A 198 3.33 -19.18 23.29
C LEU A 198 1.83 -19.38 23.47
N PHE A 199 1.26 -20.40 22.84
CA PHE A 199 -0.14 -20.79 22.99
C PHE A 199 -0.32 -22.30 22.95
N ASP A 200 -1.49 -22.73 23.43
CA ASP A 200 -2.03 -24.08 23.28
C ASP A 200 -3.53 -23.98 22.91
N ALA A 201 -4.26 -25.09 22.96
CA ALA A 201 -5.68 -25.13 22.61
C ALA A 201 -6.58 -24.13 23.37
N SER A 202 -6.19 -23.65 24.56
CA SER A 202 -7.04 -22.77 25.38
C SER A 202 -6.32 -21.60 26.05
N SER A 203 -4.99 -21.60 26.12
CA SER A 203 -4.23 -20.60 26.87
C SER A 203 -3.13 -19.92 26.05
N ILE A 204 -2.72 -18.73 26.49
CA ILE A 204 -1.67 -17.91 25.87
C ILE A 204 -0.67 -17.42 26.94
N SER A 205 0.59 -17.20 26.59
CA SER A 205 1.57 -16.53 27.46
C SER A 205 1.33 -15.01 27.53
N GLN A 206 2.21 -14.27 28.19
CA GLN A 206 2.34 -12.85 27.87
C GLN A 206 2.89 -12.68 26.45
N VAL A 207 2.56 -11.57 25.81
CA VAL A 207 3.04 -11.22 24.47
C VAL A 207 4.19 -10.23 24.61
N ARG A 208 5.38 -10.62 24.14
CA ARG A 208 6.50 -9.69 23.93
C ARG A 208 6.30 -8.97 22.61
N TYR A 209 6.58 -7.68 22.55
CA TYR A 209 6.68 -6.93 21.29
C TYR A 209 7.87 -5.98 21.26
N GLN A 210 8.29 -5.61 20.04
CA GLN A 210 9.17 -4.47 19.80
C GLN A 210 8.96 -3.80 18.44
N ILE A 211 9.42 -2.56 18.33
CA ILE A 211 9.54 -1.72 17.15
C ILE A 211 11.00 -1.24 17.12
N THR A 212 11.69 -1.51 16.01
CA THR A 212 13.15 -1.34 15.85
C THR A 212 13.54 -0.72 14.50
N ALA A 213 12.55 -0.40 13.67
CA ALA A 213 12.69 0.28 12.39
C ALA A 213 11.40 1.02 12.01
N GLU A 214 11.55 2.06 11.22
CA GLU A 214 10.46 2.82 10.63
C GLU A 214 10.78 3.21 9.19
N THR A 215 9.78 3.74 8.49
CA THR A 215 9.97 4.52 7.27
C THR A 215 9.35 5.89 7.54
N CYS A 216 10.03 6.71 8.34
CA CYS A 216 9.49 7.98 8.82
C CYS A 216 10.55 9.02 9.18
N ALA A 217 10.72 10.03 8.32
CA ALA A 217 11.87 10.92 8.40
C ALA A 217 11.88 11.95 9.54
N TYR A 218 10.80 12.07 10.32
CA TYR A 218 10.68 13.04 11.42
C TYR A 218 10.29 12.42 12.77
N HIS A 219 10.00 11.12 12.86
CA HIS A 219 9.63 10.47 14.12
C HIS A 219 10.19 9.05 14.14
N GLN A 220 11.40 8.90 14.69
CA GLN A 220 12.12 7.62 14.79
C GLN A 220 12.30 7.24 16.26
N PHE A 221 12.00 6.00 16.60
CA PHE A 221 12.09 5.50 17.98
C PHE A 221 12.23 3.98 18.06
N ASP A 222 12.77 3.49 19.17
CA ASP A 222 12.52 2.11 19.59
C ASP A 222 11.35 2.10 20.58
N MET A 223 10.46 1.12 20.45
CA MET A 223 9.42 0.82 21.45
C MET A 223 9.49 -0.68 21.75
N TRP A 224 9.29 -1.08 22.99
CA TRP A 224 9.29 -2.49 23.36
C TRP A 224 8.38 -2.72 24.57
N GLY A 225 7.89 -3.94 24.74
CA GLY A 225 7.08 -4.25 25.91
C GLY A 225 6.74 -5.73 26.03
N GLN A 226 6.14 -6.06 27.17
CA GLN A 226 5.54 -7.35 27.43
C GLN A 226 4.22 -7.09 28.13
N VAL A 227 3.16 -7.66 27.59
CA VAL A 227 1.77 -7.38 27.98
C VAL A 227 1.02 -8.68 28.21
N ALA A 228 0.10 -8.67 29.16
CA ALA A 228 -0.88 -9.75 29.29
C ALA A 228 -1.73 -9.81 28.01
N ALA A 229 -2.16 -11.01 27.62
CA ALA A 229 -3.00 -11.21 26.45
C ALA A 229 -4.15 -12.14 26.77
N THR A 230 -5.23 -12.01 25.99
CA THR A 230 -6.38 -12.91 26.02
C THR A 230 -6.45 -13.63 24.69
N TYR A 231 -6.48 -14.96 24.72
CA TYR A 231 -6.86 -15.80 23.59
C TYR A 231 -8.32 -16.24 23.77
N GLN A 232 -9.15 -15.96 22.79
CA GLN A 232 -10.53 -16.44 22.70
C GLN A 232 -10.60 -17.45 21.55
N PRO A 233 -10.37 -18.75 21.79
CA PRO A 233 -10.48 -19.78 20.76
C PRO A 233 -11.92 -19.91 20.27
N GLY A 234 -12.09 -20.16 18.98
CA GLY A 234 -13.40 -20.41 18.38
C GLY A 234 -13.42 -20.19 16.87
N THR A 235 -14.32 -20.89 16.18
CA THR A 235 -14.44 -20.86 14.72
C THR A 235 -14.60 -19.43 14.19
N VAL A 236 -13.76 -19.07 13.24
CA VAL A 236 -13.73 -17.74 12.64
C VAL A 236 -14.58 -17.72 11.36
N ALA A 237 -15.58 -16.82 11.32
CA ALA A 237 -16.39 -16.61 10.13
C ALA A 237 -15.51 -16.20 8.93
N GLY A 238 -15.61 -16.94 7.83
CA GLY A 238 -14.76 -16.75 6.65
C GLY A 238 -13.33 -17.30 6.78
N GLY A 239 -13.02 -18.10 7.82
CA GLY A 239 -11.68 -18.62 8.09
C GLY A 239 -11.06 -19.39 6.92
N GLU A 240 -11.78 -20.34 6.33
CA GLU A 240 -11.31 -21.09 5.15
C GLU A 240 -11.03 -20.18 3.94
N ALA A 241 -11.86 -19.17 3.71
CA ALA A 241 -11.64 -18.20 2.65
C ALA A 241 -10.36 -17.37 2.89
N ALA A 242 -10.08 -16.98 4.15
CA ALA A 242 -8.84 -16.30 4.51
C ALA A 242 -7.60 -17.21 4.34
N ARG A 243 -7.69 -18.48 4.72
CA ARG A 243 -6.62 -19.48 4.51
C ARG A 243 -6.31 -19.70 3.02
N ALA A 244 -7.35 -19.90 2.21
CA ALA A 244 -7.23 -20.12 0.77
C ALA A 244 -6.72 -18.87 0.03
N ALA A 245 -7.26 -17.68 0.36
CA ALA A 245 -6.81 -16.42 -0.23
C ALA A 245 -5.34 -16.12 0.10
N TYR A 246 -4.89 -16.44 1.31
CA TYR A 246 -3.49 -16.26 1.69
C TYR A 246 -2.55 -17.28 1.01
N ALA A 247 -2.95 -18.55 0.89
CA ALA A 247 -2.17 -19.54 0.14
C ALA A 247 -2.02 -19.12 -1.34
N ALA A 248 -3.11 -18.64 -1.96
CA ALA A 248 -3.10 -18.09 -3.31
C ALA A 248 -2.25 -16.81 -3.44
N GLU A 249 -2.29 -15.90 -2.45
CA GLU A 249 -1.41 -14.72 -2.43
C GLU A 249 0.06 -15.14 -2.41
N VAL A 250 0.45 -16.05 -1.52
CA VAL A 250 1.86 -16.48 -1.39
C VAL A 250 2.34 -17.19 -2.64
N ALA A 251 1.51 -18.05 -3.24
CA ALA A 251 1.81 -18.70 -4.52
C ALA A 251 1.87 -17.71 -5.70
N GLY A 252 1.12 -16.61 -5.64
CA GLY A 252 1.08 -15.55 -6.64
C GLY A 252 2.07 -14.40 -6.39
N ARG A 253 3.07 -14.54 -5.50
CA ARG A 253 4.15 -13.55 -5.35
C ARG A 253 5.12 -13.64 -6.52
N LEU A 254 5.76 -12.51 -6.85
CA LEU A 254 6.84 -12.52 -7.84
C LEU A 254 7.98 -13.42 -7.35
N PRO A 255 8.64 -14.19 -8.22
CA PRO A 255 9.90 -14.85 -7.90
C PRO A 255 10.89 -13.85 -7.29
N THR A 256 11.46 -14.18 -6.14
CA THR A 256 12.44 -13.33 -5.46
C THR A 256 13.78 -14.02 -5.30
N LYS A 257 14.86 -13.24 -5.41
CA LYS A 257 16.24 -13.66 -5.16
C LYS A 257 16.96 -12.54 -4.40
N PRO A 258 18.02 -12.81 -3.61
CA PRO A 258 18.85 -11.75 -3.04
C PRO A 258 19.48 -10.89 -4.14
N ILE A 259 19.65 -9.58 -3.93
CA ILE A 259 20.20 -8.67 -4.96
C ILE A 259 21.57 -9.13 -5.52
N ALA A 260 22.41 -9.75 -4.70
CA ALA A 260 23.71 -10.29 -5.12
C ALA A 260 23.60 -11.36 -6.22
N GLN A 261 22.47 -12.08 -6.29
CA GLN A 261 22.23 -13.12 -7.28
C GLN A 261 22.04 -12.57 -8.71
N LEU A 262 21.71 -11.27 -8.86
CA LEU A 262 21.55 -10.61 -10.16
C LEU A 262 22.82 -10.72 -11.02
N ALA A 263 24.01 -10.56 -10.43
CA ALA A 263 25.28 -10.70 -11.13
C ALA A 263 25.62 -12.16 -11.47
N THR A 264 25.09 -13.13 -10.72
CA THR A 264 25.27 -14.56 -10.98
C THR A 264 24.31 -15.06 -12.06
N ASP A 265 23.09 -14.52 -12.11
CA ASP A 265 22.10 -14.84 -13.14
C ASP A 265 22.41 -14.16 -14.49
N HIS A 266 23.13 -13.02 -14.48
CA HIS A 266 23.55 -12.28 -15.68
C HIS A 266 25.08 -12.03 -15.72
N PRO A 267 25.93 -13.08 -15.73
CA PRO A 267 27.38 -12.95 -15.52
C PRO A 267 28.12 -12.18 -16.63
N GLY A 268 27.56 -12.14 -17.85
CA GLY A 268 28.12 -11.39 -18.97
C GLY A 268 27.86 -9.88 -18.94
N ALA A 269 26.94 -9.40 -18.09
CA ALA A 269 26.55 -7.98 -18.07
C ALA A 269 27.50 -7.09 -17.25
N GLY A 270 28.33 -7.65 -16.35
CA GLY A 270 29.23 -6.84 -15.51
C GLY A 270 28.50 -5.89 -14.56
N VAL A 271 27.33 -6.32 -14.06
CA VAL A 271 26.53 -5.57 -13.09
C VAL A 271 27.21 -5.56 -11.71
N ASP A 272 27.40 -4.38 -11.17
CA ASP A 272 27.88 -4.14 -9.81
C ASP A 272 26.68 -4.00 -8.86
N THR A 273 26.37 -5.08 -8.15
CA THR A 273 25.22 -5.10 -7.22
C THR A 273 25.38 -4.16 -6.02
N SER A 274 26.58 -3.59 -5.77
CA SER A 274 26.79 -2.59 -4.72
C SER A 274 26.18 -1.21 -5.06
N LYS A 275 25.79 -0.98 -6.31
CA LYS A 275 25.14 0.28 -6.74
C LYS A 275 23.67 0.37 -6.36
N PHE A 276 23.00 -0.75 -6.08
CA PHE A 276 21.63 -0.74 -5.56
C PHE A 276 21.65 -0.38 -4.07
N GLY A 277 20.91 0.67 -3.71
CA GLY A 277 21.01 1.34 -2.40
C GLY A 277 22.16 2.36 -2.27
N ALA A 278 23.03 2.51 -3.28
CA ALA A 278 24.18 3.40 -3.17
C ALA A 278 23.78 4.89 -3.16
N GLY A 279 24.48 5.66 -2.32
CA GLY A 279 24.14 7.07 -2.06
C GLY A 279 22.94 7.27 -1.13
N ILE A 280 22.40 6.18 -0.57
CA ILE A 280 21.52 6.22 0.60
C ILE A 280 22.30 5.69 1.81
N THR A 281 22.18 6.38 2.95
CA THR A 281 22.75 6.00 4.24
C THR A 281 22.21 4.61 4.64
N PRO A 282 23.06 3.57 4.80
CA PRO A 282 22.59 2.19 4.96
C PRO A 282 21.67 1.94 6.17
N THR A 283 21.80 2.73 7.23
CA THR A 283 20.95 2.62 8.44
C THR A 283 19.58 3.28 8.30
N ALA A 284 19.33 4.01 7.22
CA ALA A 284 18.04 4.62 6.89
C ALA A 284 17.25 3.84 5.83
N LEU A 285 17.87 2.88 5.13
CA LEU A 285 17.19 2.02 4.16
C LEU A 285 16.30 1.00 4.87
N SER A 286 14.98 1.22 4.83
CA SER A 286 14.00 0.22 5.26
C SER A 286 14.05 -0.99 4.33
N THR A 287 14.06 -0.77 3.01
CA THR A 287 14.31 -1.83 2.00
C THR A 287 14.57 -1.28 0.59
N TYR A 288 15.04 -2.15 -0.31
CA TYR A 288 15.13 -1.89 -1.75
C TYR A 288 14.99 -3.17 -2.57
N GLY A 289 14.75 -3.03 -3.88
CA GLY A 289 14.76 -4.13 -4.83
C GLY A 289 14.83 -3.68 -6.28
N PHE A 290 15.10 -4.64 -7.16
CA PHE A 290 15.24 -4.46 -8.59
C PHE A 290 14.49 -5.57 -9.32
N TYR A 291 13.39 -5.22 -9.98
CA TYR A 291 12.66 -6.14 -10.85
C TYR A 291 13.30 -6.16 -12.24
N TYR A 292 13.63 -7.35 -12.74
CA TYR A 292 14.10 -7.58 -14.10
C TYR A 292 13.80 -9.02 -14.53
N ASP A 293 13.38 -9.21 -15.78
CA ASP A 293 13.12 -10.51 -16.40
C ASP A 293 12.29 -11.48 -15.54
N GLY A 294 11.16 -10.99 -15.00
CA GLY A 294 10.25 -11.77 -14.15
C GLY A 294 10.71 -12.00 -12.70
N VAL A 295 11.93 -11.60 -12.33
CA VAL A 295 12.48 -11.78 -10.97
C VAL A 295 12.61 -10.43 -10.25
N ASN A 296 12.16 -10.37 -8.99
CA ASN A 296 12.39 -9.25 -8.08
C ASN A 296 13.62 -9.55 -7.21
N TYR A 297 14.76 -8.97 -7.57
CA TYR A 297 16.03 -9.09 -6.86
C TYR A 297 16.06 -8.11 -5.68
N VAL A 298 16.00 -8.62 -4.45
CA VAL A 298 15.72 -7.80 -3.26
C VAL A 298 16.90 -7.63 -2.32
N GLY A 299 17.01 -6.44 -1.73
CA GLY A 299 17.83 -6.21 -0.54
C GLY A 299 17.15 -6.77 0.72
N GLY A 300 17.91 -6.85 1.81
CA GLY A 300 17.35 -7.14 3.14
C GLY A 300 16.44 -6.03 3.67
N CYS A 301 15.85 -6.26 4.84
CA CYS A 301 15.12 -5.24 5.59
C CYS A 301 15.87 -5.00 6.90
N GLN A 302 16.82 -4.07 6.91
CA GLN A 302 17.67 -3.83 8.08
C GLN A 302 16.92 -3.02 9.13
N THR A 303 17.15 -3.35 10.39
CA THR A 303 16.68 -2.61 11.57
C THR A 303 17.87 -2.32 12.48
N ARG A 304 17.64 -1.53 13.54
CA ARG A 304 18.64 -1.31 14.60
C ARG A 304 18.99 -2.58 15.39
N ARG A 305 18.27 -3.69 15.18
CA ARG A 305 18.42 -4.97 15.87
C ARG A 305 18.62 -6.17 14.94
N GLY A 306 18.95 -5.95 13.66
CA GLY A 306 19.29 -6.97 12.69
C GLY A 306 18.37 -6.97 11.47
N GLN A 307 18.21 -8.13 10.81
CA GLN A 307 17.22 -8.30 9.75
C GLN A 307 15.81 -8.40 10.35
N TYR A 308 14.88 -7.60 9.84
CA TYR A 308 13.47 -7.69 10.22
C TYR A 308 12.91 -9.08 9.81
N PRO A 309 12.32 -9.87 10.74
CA PRO A 309 12.05 -11.29 10.47
C PRO A 309 10.97 -11.50 9.40
N PHE A 310 10.10 -10.51 9.26
CA PHE A 310 8.96 -10.53 8.36
C PHE A 310 9.18 -9.55 7.19
N CYS A 311 10.39 -9.54 6.61
CA CYS A 311 10.79 -8.61 5.54
C CYS A 311 9.87 -8.63 4.29
N GLY A 312 9.19 -9.77 4.00
CA GLY A 312 8.15 -9.86 2.97
C GLY A 312 6.75 -9.36 3.40
N GLN A 313 6.59 -8.89 4.63
CA GLN A 313 5.38 -8.32 5.23
C GLN A 313 5.66 -6.97 5.92
N MET A 314 6.86 -6.40 5.74
CA MET A 314 7.18 -5.05 6.19
C MET A 314 6.26 -4.08 5.44
N LEU A 315 5.50 -3.30 6.20
CA LEU A 315 4.60 -2.30 5.65
C LEU A 315 5.39 -1.03 5.37
N LEU A 316 5.37 -0.59 4.12
CA LEU A 316 6.07 0.59 3.65
C LEU A 316 5.04 1.66 3.30
N PRO A 317 5.26 2.92 3.67
CA PRO A 317 4.32 3.99 3.35
C PRO A 317 4.47 4.43 1.90
N SER A 318 3.37 4.82 1.26
CA SER A 318 3.44 5.41 -0.08
C SER A 318 4.03 6.82 -0.07
N TYR A 319 3.67 7.64 0.92
CA TYR A 319 3.74 9.10 0.83
C TYR A 319 3.31 9.57 -0.59
N SER A 320 4.07 10.44 -1.24
CA SER A 320 3.73 10.97 -2.57
C SER A 320 3.68 9.93 -3.71
N THR A 321 4.12 8.68 -3.54
CA THR A 321 3.94 7.64 -4.58
C THR A 321 2.47 7.34 -4.85
N ALA A 322 1.57 7.63 -3.90
CA ALA A 322 0.12 7.55 -4.11
C ALA A 322 -0.40 8.54 -5.17
N LYS A 323 0.30 9.66 -5.46
CA LYS A 323 -0.10 10.57 -6.54
C LYS A 323 -0.18 9.84 -7.88
N SER A 324 0.81 9.00 -8.16
CA SER A 324 0.86 8.15 -9.35
C SER A 324 0.01 6.89 -9.16
N ALA A 325 0.20 6.18 -8.05
CA ALA A 325 -0.36 4.85 -7.84
C ALA A 325 -1.87 4.83 -7.52
N PHE A 326 -2.39 5.88 -6.89
CA PHE A 326 -3.82 6.10 -6.71
C PHE A 326 -4.34 7.11 -7.74
N ALA A 327 -4.07 8.40 -7.57
CA ALA A 327 -4.83 9.43 -8.29
C ALA A 327 -4.61 9.37 -9.81
N GLY A 328 -3.35 9.30 -10.27
CA GLY A 328 -3.00 9.09 -11.67
C GLY A 328 -3.62 7.81 -12.23
N THR A 329 -3.34 6.67 -11.60
CA THR A 329 -3.86 5.37 -12.07
C THR A 329 -5.40 5.30 -12.09
N ALA A 330 -6.09 6.00 -11.17
CA ALA A 330 -7.54 6.14 -11.19
C ALA A 330 -8.04 6.99 -12.37
N LEU A 331 -7.32 8.05 -12.78
CA LEU A 331 -7.61 8.76 -14.04
C LEU A 331 -7.50 7.81 -15.23
N LEU A 332 -6.40 7.07 -15.34
CA LEU A 332 -6.16 6.12 -16.42
C LEU A 332 -7.26 5.04 -16.49
N ARG A 333 -7.75 4.57 -15.33
CA ARG A 333 -8.87 3.62 -15.26
C ARG A 333 -10.23 4.25 -15.62
N LEU A 334 -10.51 5.47 -15.17
CA LEU A 334 -11.72 6.21 -15.56
C LEU A 334 -11.75 6.48 -17.06
N ALA A 335 -10.62 6.87 -17.65
CA ALA A 335 -10.47 7.09 -19.08
C ALA A 335 -10.72 5.81 -19.88
N GLN A 336 -10.27 4.64 -19.41
CA GLN A 336 -10.54 3.35 -20.04
C GLN A 336 -12.03 2.98 -20.01
N ARG A 337 -12.78 3.42 -18.99
CA ARG A 337 -14.21 3.12 -18.83
C ARG A 337 -15.13 4.10 -19.55
N TYR A 338 -14.77 5.37 -19.58
CA TYR A 338 -15.68 6.47 -19.91
C TYR A 338 -15.12 7.48 -20.92
N GLY A 339 -13.91 7.24 -21.45
CA GLY A 339 -13.20 8.12 -22.37
C GLY A 339 -12.30 9.15 -21.65
N THR A 340 -11.28 9.63 -22.36
CA THR A 340 -10.23 10.55 -21.85
C THR A 340 -10.77 11.88 -21.31
N GLY A 341 -11.94 12.32 -21.75
CA GLY A 341 -12.60 13.57 -21.33
C GLY A 341 -12.92 13.69 -19.83
N VAL A 342 -12.63 12.66 -19.03
CA VAL A 342 -12.53 12.77 -17.56
C VAL A 342 -11.43 13.76 -17.12
N ALA A 343 -10.32 13.84 -17.85
CA ALA A 343 -9.23 14.79 -17.56
C ALA A 343 -9.66 16.25 -17.76
N ASP A 344 -10.53 16.50 -18.76
CA ASP A 344 -11.02 17.84 -19.11
C ASP A 344 -12.14 18.36 -18.20
N GLN A 345 -12.66 17.51 -17.30
CA GLN A 345 -13.73 17.92 -16.39
C GLN A 345 -13.24 19.02 -15.45
N ARG A 346 -14.03 20.09 -15.31
CA ARG A 346 -13.69 21.21 -14.44
C ARG A 346 -13.92 20.85 -12.98
N LEU A 347 -13.01 21.27 -12.11
CA LEU A 347 -13.18 21.10 -10.67
C LEU A 347 -14.43 21.83 -10.17
N THR A 348 -14.80 22.96 -10.79
CA THR A 348 -16.01 23.74 -10.47
C THR A 348 -17.31 22.98 -10.70
N ASP A 349 -17.30 22.03 -11.63
CA ASP A 349 -18.50 21.31 -12.05
C ASP A 349 -18.65 19.99 -11.28
N LEU A 350 -17.59 19.57 -10.58
CA LEU A 350 -17.49 18.33 -9.81
C LEU A 350 -17.36 18.52 -8.29
N ILE A 351 -16.90 19.67 -7.81
CA ILE A 351 -16.67 19.95 -6.38
C ILE A 351 -17.49 21.18 -5.97
N ALA A 352 -18.59 20.97 -5.24
CA ALA A 352 -19.51 22.03 -4.83
C ALA A 352 -18.84 23.08 -3.91
N GLU A 353 -17.85 22.68 -3.15
CA GLU A 353 -17.06 23.52 -2.24
C GLU A 353 -16.19 24.59 -2.95
N THR A 354 -16.08 24.51 -4.29
CA THR A 354 -15.47 25.55 -5.12
C THR A 354 -16.42 26.74 -5.39
N ALA A 355 -17.70 26.64 -5.05
CA ALA A 355 -18.69 27.69 -5.29
C ALA A 355 -18.24 29.05 -4.72
N GLY A 356 -18.28 30.10 -5.55
CA GLY A 356 -17.79 31.43 -5.21
C GLY A 356 -16.26 31.60 -5.21
N LYS A 357 -15.46 30.52 -5.26
CA LYS A 357 -13.99 30.60 -5.30
C LYS A 357 -13.49 30.76 -6.74
N SER A 358 -13.56 31.98 -7.28
CA SER A 358 -13.18 32.32 -8.67
C SER A 358 -11.76 31.87 -9.07
N ALA A 359 -10.84 31.73 -8.10
CA ALA A 359 -9.51 31.15 -8.30
C ALA A 359 -9.50 29.71 -8.85
N TRP A 360 -10.61 28.96 -8.78
CA TRP A 360 -10.73 27.61 -9.32
C TRP A 360 -11.41 27.55 -10.70
N SER A 361 -11.85 28.68 -11.24
CA SER A 361 -12.49 28.76 -12.56
C SER A 361 -11.55 28.29 -13.68
N GLY A 362 -12.01 27.32 -14.49
CA GLY A 362 -11.24 26.74 -15.59
C GLY A 362 -10.14 25.75 -15.20
N VAL A 363 -9.99 25.43 -13.90
CA VAL A 363 -9.10 24.33 -13.47
C VAL A 363 -9.79 23.00 -13.77
N THR A 364 -9.07 22.04 -14.35
CA THR A 364 -9.57 20.71 -14.69
C THR A 364 -8.95 19.63 -13.81
N VAL A 365 -9.46 18.40 -13.89
CA VAL A 365 -8.84 17.22 -13.26
C VAL A 365 -7.40 17.03 -13.75
N GLY A 366 -7.16 17.17 -15.06
CA GLY A 366 -5.82 17.11 -15.65
C GLY A 366 -4.89 18.17 -15.08
N HIS A 367 -5.30 19.44 -15.06
CA HIS A 367 -4.49 20.53 -14.48
C HIS A 367 -4.10 20.26 -13.01
N ALA A 368 -4.97 19.61 -12.22
CA ALA A 368 -4.69 19.27 -10.83
C ALA A 368 -3.79 18.03 -10.67
N LEU A 369 -3.87 17.04 -11.57
CA LEU A 369 -2.96 15.89 -11.60
C LEU A 369 -1.58 16.23 -12.18
N ASP A 370 -1.49 17.26 -13.03
CA ASP A 370 -0.24 17.75 -13.61
C ASP A 370 0.45 18.80 -12.74
N MET A 371 -0.13 19.18 -11.59
CA MET A 371 0.36 20.27 -10.72
C MET A 371 0.41 21.63 -11.45
N THR A 372 -0.52 21.87 -12.37
CA THR A 372 -0.60 23.07 -13.21
C THR A 372 -1.87 23.89 -13.00
N THR A 373 -2.47 23.86 -11.81
CA THR A 373 -3.74 24.57 -11.51
C THR A 373 -3.66 26.10 -11.69
N GLY A 374 -2.46 26.67 -11.70
CA GLY A 374 -2.23 28.11 -11.81
C GLY A 374 -2.48 28.86 -10.50
N ASN A 375 -2.78 28.14 -9.41
CA ASN A 375 -3.02 28.66 -8.08
C ASN A 375 -1.79 28.37 -7.21
N TYR A 376 -1.15 29.39 -6.63
CA TYR A 376 0.03 29.21 -5.77
C TYR A 376 0.33 30.46 -4.94
N THR A 377 1.23 30.32 -3.97
CA THR A 377 1.89 31.44 -3.26
C THR A 377 3.29 31.67 -3.82
N SER A 378 4.10 30.61 -3.92
CA SER A 378 5.42 30.58 -4.55
C SER A 378 5.44 29.61 -5.73
N ALA A 379 6.17 29.98 -6.78
CA ALA A 379 6.44 29.10 -7.92
C ALA A 379 7.82 28.41 -7.85
N LEU A 380 8.56 28.62 -6.77
CA LEU A 380 9.85 27.96 -6.56
C LEU A 380 9.63 26.49 -6.19
N TYR A 381 10.61 25.65 -6.55
CA TYR A 381 10.55 24.19 -6.37
C TYR A 381 10.17 23.82 -4.93
N GLU A 382 9.09 23.05 -4.78
CA GLU A 382 8.52 22.52 -3.52
C GLU A 382 8.34 23.54 -2.37
N THR A 383 8.38 24.85 -2.66
CA THR A 383 8.34 25.90 -1.62
C THR A 383 6.95 26.01 -0.99
N ASP A 384 5.88 25.84 -1.78
CA ASP A 384 4.52 25.80 -1.25
C ASP A 384 4.20 24.46 -0.57
N GLU A 385 4.73 23.33 -1.07
CA GLU A 385 4.61 22.01 -0.42
C GLU A 385 5.23 22.00 0.98
N SER A 386 6.36 22.71 1.14
CA SER A 386 7.03 22.97 2.42
C SER A 386 6.43 24.14 3.21
N GLY A 387 5.38 24.77 2.69
CA GLY A 387 4.79 26.00 3.22
C GLY A 387 3.77 25.78 4.35
N SER A 388 3.35 26.89 4.97
CA SER A 388 2.34 26.86 6.05
C SER A 388 0.97 26.38 5.57
N THR A 389 0.55 26.73 4.35
CA THR A 389 -0.72 26.28 3.77
C THR A 389 -0.77 24.76 3.62
N MET A 390 0.33 24.14 3.16
CA MET A 390 0.40 22.69 3.04
C MET A 390 0.59 22.00 4.38
N THR A 391 1.35 22.59 5.31
CA THR A 391 1.40 22.15 6.71
C THR A 391 -0.01 22.08 7.32
N ASP A 392 -0.81 23.14 7.18
CA ASP A 392 -2.20 23.17 7.65
C ASP A 392 -3.08 22.11 6.95
N PHE A 393 -2.90 21.90 5.64
CA PHE A 393 -3.63 20.88 4.89
C PHE A 393 -3.29 19.46 5.38
N PHE A 394 -2.02 19.16 5.65
CA PHE A 394 -1.61 17.86 6.18
C PHE A 394 -2.18 17.64 7.59
N LEU A 395 -2.04 18.63 8.48
CA LEU A 395 -2.54 18.58 9.86
C LEU A 395 -4.07 18.51 9.97
N ALA A 396 -4.80 19.06 8.99
CA ALA A 396 -6.27 18.97 8.97
C ALA A 396 -6.74 17.52 8.79
N GLU A 397 -7.35 16.93 9.81
CA GLU A 397 -7.98 15.60 9.75
C GLU A 397 -9.43 15.64 9.24
N PRO A 398 -10.31 16.57 9.68
CA PRO A 398 -11.69 16.60 9.22
C PRO A 398 -11.82 16.98 7.75
N TYR A 399 -12.74 16.35 7.01
CA TYR A 399 -12.94 16.60 5.58
C TYR A 399 -13.12 18.09 5.25
N VAL A 400 -13.99 18.78 5.97
CA VAL A 400 -14.33 20.20 5.72
C VAL A 400 -13.09 21.09 5.86
N THR A 401 -12.29 20.89 6.91
CA THR A 401 -11.06 21.67 7.14
C THR A 401 -10.00 21.35 6.09
N LYS A 402 -9.79 20.07 5.75
CA LYS A 402 -8.82 19.68 4.72
C LYS A 402 -9.21 20.23 3.34
N MET A 403 -10.50 20.20 3.00
CA MET A 403 -11.03 20.78 1.76
C MET A 403 -10.85 22.29 1.69
N ASP A 404 -11.13 23.04 2.76
CA ASP A 404 -10.92 24.50 2.74
C ASP A 404 -9.45 24.88 2.56
N LYS A 405 -8.53 24.18 3.24
CA LYS A 405 -7.08 24.36 3.07
C LYS A 405 -6.63 24.03 1.65
N ALA A 406 -7.12 22.93 1.07
CA ALA A 406 -6.84 22.56 -0.32
C ALA A 406 -7.28 23.65 -1.31
N LEU A 407 -8.43 24.29 -1.05
CA LEU A 407 -8.99 25.34 -1.90
C LEU A 407 -8.46 26.76 -1.61
N SER A 408 -7.48 26.93 -0.73
CA SER A 408 -7.03 28.26 -0.25
C SER A 408 -5.96 28.95 -1.12
N PHE A 409 -5.32 28.25 -2.05
CA PHE A 409 -4.33 28.86 -2.93
C PHE A 409 -4.95 29.88 -3.90
N SER A 410 -4.31 31.04 -4.03
CA SER A 410 -4.79 32.12 -4.90
C SER A 410 -4.32 31.95 -6.35
N ARG A 411 -5.15 32.34 -7.31
CA ARG A 411 -4.80 32.39 -8.75
C ARG A 411 -3.62 33.33 -9.02
N LYS A 412 -2.58 32.82 -9.71
CA LYS A 412 -1.38 33.57 -10.13
C LYS A 412 -1.02 33.39 -11.61
N ALA A 413 -1.45 32.30 -12.25
CA ALA A 413 -1.19 32.00 -13.65
C ALA A 413 -2.42 31.34 -14.31
N THR A 414 -2.45 31.25 -15.64
CA THR A 414 -3.49 30.49 -16.34
C THR A 414 -3.37 29.00 -16.01
N PRO A 415 -4.47 28.27 -15.76
CA PRO A 415 -4.42 26.81 -15.60
C PRO A 415 -3.74 26.14 -16.81
N GLY A 416 -2.96 25.10 -16.56
CA GLY A 416 -2.11 24.43 -17.55
C GLY A 416 -0.77 25.14 -17.82
N SER A 417 -0.61 26.43 -17.51
CA SER A 417 0.54 27.21 -17.99
C SER A 417 1.78 27.16 -17.10
N LYS A 418 1.72 26.56 -15.91
CA LYS A 418 2.85 26.59 -14.96
C LYS A 418 2.76 25.49 -13.90
N TRP A 419 3.83 24.72 -13.74
CA TRP A 419 3.96 23.68 -12.73
C TRP A 419 4.33 24.26 -11.35
N VAL A 420 3.58 23.89 -10.31
CA VAL A 420 3.85 24.15 -8.89
C VAL A 420 3.34 22.97 -8.07
N TYR A 421 4.24 22.28 -7.35
CA TYR A 421 3.92 21.04 -6.65
C TYR A 421 3.13 21.26 -5.36
N HIS A 422 1.91 20.69 -5.26
CA HIS A 422 1.09 20.65 -4.04
C HIS A 422 0.40 19.29 -3.85
N SER A 423 0.50 18.70 -2.66
CA SER A 423 -0.33 17.53 -2.31
C SER A 423 -1.83 17.83 -2.23
N SER A 424 -2.24 19.09 -2.07
CA SER A 424 -3.65 19.51 -2.11
C SER A 424 -4.29 19.32 -3.47
N ASP A 425 -3.56 19.60 -4.55
CA ASP A 425 -4.10 19.54 -5.90
C ASP A 425 -4.45 18.10 -6.29
N THR A 426 -3.65 17.12 -5.83
CA THR A 426 -4.00 15.70 -5.98
C THR A 426 -5.22 15.30 -5.15
N PHE A 427 -5.43 15.86 -3.95
CA PHE A 427 -6.64 15.62 -3.16
C PHE A 427 -7.90 16.15 -3.85
N LEU A 428 -7.80 17.35 -4.46
CA LEU A 428 -8.88 17.92 -5.27
C LEU A 428 -9.16 17.07 -6.52
N ALA A 429 -8.11 16.63 -7.23
CA ALA A 429 -8.27 15.72 -8.37
C ALA A 429 -8.97 14.41 -7.98
N ALA A 430 -8.55 13.77 -6.88
CA ALA A 430 -9.19 12.56 -6.37
C ALA A 430 -10.66 12.80 -5.96
N ARG A 431 -10.98 13.94 -5.34
CA ARG A 431 -12.36 14.29 -4.99
C ARG A 431 -13.22 14.51 -6.24
N ALA A 432 -12.71 15.24 -7.24
CA ALA A 432 -13.41 15.46 -8.50
C ALA A 432 -13.65 14.15 -9.26
N MET A 433 -12.62 13.31 -9.41
CA MET A 433 -12.74 11.99 -10.04
C MET A 433 -13.73 11.06 -9.32
N ASN A 434 -13.79 11.12 -7.98
CA ASN A 434 -14.80 10.40 -7.21
C ASN A 434 -16.22 10.88 -7.54
N ASN A 435 -16.44 12.19 -7.61
CA ASN A 435 -17.76 12.76 -7.92
C ASN A 435 -18.15 12.50 -9.40
N TYR A 436 -17.19 12.53 -10.32
CA TYR A 436 -17.39 12.07 -11.70
C TYR A 436 -17.83 10.60 -11.75
N LEU A 437 -17.14 9.72 -11.01
CA LEU A 437 -17.51 8.30 -10.91
C LEU A 437 -18.92 8.15 -10.32
N GLN A 438 -19.27 8.89 -9.26
CA GLN A 438 -20.61 8.83 -8.65
C GLN A 438 -21.71 9.31 -9.63
N ASN A 439 -21.43 10.31 -10.47
CA ASN A 439 -22.33 10.73 -11.54
C ASN A 439 -22.51 9.68 -12.65
N LYS A 440 -21.55 8.76 -12.83
CA LYS A 440 -21.59 7.68 -13.85
C LYS A 440 -22.11 6.34 -13.31
N ALA A 441 -21.85 6.03 -12.04
CA ALA A 441 -22.04 4.70 -11.44
C ALA A 441 -22.93 4.71 -10.18
N GLY A 442 -23.43 5.88 -9.75
CA GLY A 442 -24.28 6.05 -8.58
C GLY A 442 -23.52 6.54 -7.33
N SER A 443 -24.25 7.17 -6.42
CA SER A 443 -23.69 7.85 -5.24
C SER A 443 -22.92 6.95 -4.26
N GLY A 444 -23.14 5.64 -4.29
CA GLY A 444 -22.40 4.66 -3.50
C GLY A 444 -21.01 4.30 -4.06
N ALA A 445 -20.64 4.79 -5.25
CA ALA A 445 -19.33 4.53 -5.83
C ALA A 445 -18.22 5.28 -5.07
N ASP A 446 -17.06 4.64 -4.94
CA ASP A 446 -15.86 5.18 -4.30
C ASP A 446 -14.65 4.96 -5.21
N LEU A 447 -13.87 6.03 -5.45
CA LEU A 447 -12.77 6.02 -6.41
C LEU A 447 -11.67 5.02 -6.03
N PHE A 448 -11.37 4.89 -4.73
CA PHE A 448 -10.33 3.98 -4.26
C PHE A 448 -10.83 2.53 -4.27
N HIS A 449 -12.11 2.27 -3.98
CA HIS A 449 -12.70 0.94 -4.15
C HIS A 449 -12.68 0.49 -5.61
N MET A 450 -12.98 1.39 -6.56
CA MET A 450 -12.88 1.08 -7.99
C MET A 450 -11.44 0.75 -8.41
N LEU A 451 -10.43 1.51 -7.93
CA LEU A 451 -9.02 1.16 -8.12
C LEU A 451 -8.67 -0.20 -7.48
N ARG A 452 -9.11 -0.44 -6.24
CA ARG A 452 -8.86 -1.68 -5.49
C ARG A 452 -9.43 -2.90 -6.20
N ASP A 453 -10.66 -2.82 -6.68
CA ASP A 453 -11.41 -3.95 -7.19
C ASP A 453 -11.12 -4.22 -8.68
N GLU A 454 -10.87 -3.17 -9.47
CA GLU A 454 -10.67 -3.27 -10.92
C GLU A 454 -9.20 -3.22 -11.35
N VAL A 455 -8.27 -2.86 -10.46
CA VAL A 455 -6.83 -2.75 -10.77
C VAL A 455 -5.96 -3.51 -9.76
N LEU A 456 -5.95 -3.11 -8.48
CA LEU A 456 -5.01 -3.68 -7.49
C LEU A 456 -5.30 -5.15 -7.19
N THR A 457 -6.57 -5.54 -7.12
CA THR A 457 -6.97 -6.94 -6.90
C THR A 457 -6.64 -7.83 -8.10
N PRO A 458 -6.99 -7.49 -9.35
CA PRO A 458 -6.63 -8.27 -10.53
C PRO A 458 -5.12 -8.46 -10.75
N ILE A 459 -4.27 -7.49 -10.41
CA ILE A 459 -2.79 -7.63 -10.54
C ILE A 459 -2.14 -8.31 -9.33
N GLY A 460 -2.93 -8.78 -8.37
CA GLY A 460 -2.43 -9.57 -7.24
C GLY A 460 -1.67 -8.77 -6.17
N ILE A 461 -1.93 -7.46 -6.02
CA ILE A 461 -1.48 -6.67 -4.86
C ILE A 461 -2.06 -7.29 -3.59
N SER A 462 -1.31 -7.36 -2.49
CA SER A 462 -1.74 -7.92 -1.21
C SER A 462 -2.84 -7.06 -0.54
N PRO A 463 -3.67 -7.63 0.34
CA PRO A 463 -4.63 -6.88 1.14
C PRO A 463 -4.03 -5.70 1.93
N ASP A 464 -2.75 -5.75 2.30
CA ASP A 464 -2.09 -4.70 3.08
C ASP A 464 -1.91 -3.38 2.29
N ALA A 465 -1.78 -3.49 0.96
CA ALA A 465 -1.67 -2.36 0.03
C ALA A 465 -3.00 -2.03 -0.69
N ARG A 466 -4.10 -2.72 -0.36
CA ARG A 466 -5.47 -2.51 -0.91
C ARG A 466 -6.33 -1.55 -0.08
N VAL A 467 -5.70 -0.70 0.74
CA VAL A 467 -6.35 0.30 1.60
C VAL A 467 -5.60 1.63 1.55
N SER A 468 -6.30 2.72 1.86
CA SER A 468 -5.74 4.08 1.89
C SER A 468 -6.26 4.85 3.10
N SER A 469 -5.41 5.71 3.68
CA SER A 469 -5.81 6.71 4.66
C SER A 469 -6.89 7.65 4.09
N ARG A 470 -7.83 8.01 4.96
CA ARG A 470 -9.02 8.80 4.67
C ARG A 470 -9.18 9.90 5.72
N THR A 471 -9.97 10.92 5.40
CA THR A 471 -10.34 11.99 6.34
C THR A 471 -11.07 11.45 7.57
N ASP A 472 -11.16 12.29 8.61
CA ASP A 472 -11.97 12.04 9.80
C ASP A 472 -11.52 10.79 10.61
N ASN A 473 -10.30 10.29 10.34
CA ASN A 473 -9.73 9.03 10.83
C ASN A 473 -10.70 7.83 10.69
N SER A 474 -11.40 7.75 9.55
CA SER A 474 -12.53 6.86 9.35
C SER A 474 -12.50 6.14 8.00
N ALA A 475 -12.91 4.87 7.99
CA ALA A 475 -13.09 4.10 6.75
C ALA A 475 -14.18 4.68 5.83
N ALA A 476 -15.10 5.48 6.37
CA ALA A 476 -16.13 6.20 5.61
C ALA A 476 -15.70 7.60 5.16
N GLY A 477 -14.50 8.07 5.54
CA GLY A 477 -13.95 9.36 5.12
C GLY A 477 -13.52 9.38 3.65
N VAL A 478 -13.16 10.55 3.15
CA VAL A 478 -12.69 10.75 1.77
C VAL A 478 -11.22 10.34 1.67
N PRO A 479 -10.82 9.53 0.67
CA PRO A 479 -9.44 9.05 0.55
C PRO A 479 -8.53 10.15 0.03
N PHE A 480 -7.29 10.23 0.54
CA PHE A 480 -6.46 11.43 0.37
C PHE A 480 -5.92 11.67 -1.05
N GLY A 481 -5.87 10.65 -1.91
CA GLY A 481 -5.36 10.78 -3.29
C GLY A 481 -3.83 10.84 -3.36
N GLY A 482 -3.24 11.91 -2.81
CA GLY A 482 -1.82 12.23 -2.96
C GLY A 482 -0.86 11.62 -1.92
N TYR A 483 -1.39 10.91 -0.92
CA TYR A 483 -0.65 10.13 0.09
C TYR A 483 -1.59 9.12 0.76
N GLY A 484 -1.08 8.28 1.66
CA GLY A 484 -1.89 7.41 2.52
C GLY A 484 -2.10 5.98 2.03
N MET A 485 -1.55 5.58 0.88
CA MET A 485 -1.40 4.16 0.52
C MET A 485 -0.21 3.51 1.26
N PHE A 486 -0.10 2.19 1.11
CA PHE A 486 0.97 1.36 1.66
C PHE A 486 1.46 0.35 0.61
N TRP A 487 2.63 -0.23 0.85
CA TRP A 487 3.27 -1.22 0.00
C TRP A 487 3.90 -2.34 0.83
N THR A 488 4.00 -3.53 0.25
CA THR A 488 5.08 -4.48 0.53
C THR A 488 6.06 -4.49 -0.65
N LYS A 489 7.22 -5.17 -0.51
CA LYS A 489 8.17 -5.36 -1.62
C LYS A 489 7.59 -6.06 -2.85
N ASP A 490 6.67 -7.00 -2.64
CA ASP A 490 6.01 -7.72 -3.74
C ASP A 490 5.01 -6.78 -4.43
N ASP A 491 4.24 -6.02 -3.65
CA ASP A 491 3.20 -5.12 -4.16
C ASP A 491 3.76 -3.98 -5.02
N VAL A 492 4.82 -3.31 -4.57
CA VAL A 492 5.44 -2.22 -5.34
C VAL A 492 6.06 -2.73 -6.65
N ALA A 493 6.64 -3.94 -6.63
CA ALA A 493 7.20 -4.56 -7.82
C ALA A 493 6.12 -5.03 -8.81
N LYS A 494 5.02 -5.63 -8.32
CA LYS A 494 3.84 -5.98 -9.13
C LYS A 494 3.20 -4.74 -9.76
N PHE A 495 3.02 -3.68 -8.97
CA PHE A 495 2.42 -2.43 -9.45
C PHE A 495 3.30 -1.76 -10.52
N ALA A 496 4.62 -1.71 -10.33
CA ALA A 496 5.54 -1.21 -11.34
C ALA A 496 5.61 -2.09 -12.59
N LYS A 497 5.60 -3.42 -12.44
CA LYS A 497 5.49 -4.37 -13.57
C LYS A 497 4.23 -4.13 -14.39
N PHE A 498 3.08 -3.96 -13.73
CA PHE A 498 1.81 -3.70 -14.39
C PHE A 498 1.83 -2.44 -15.28
N LEU A 499 2.47 -1.36 -14.80
CA LEU A 499 2.62 -0.12 -15.57
C LEU A 499 3.69 -0.23 -16.67
N ASN A 500 4.86 -0.79 -16.35
CA ASN A 500 6.06 -0.70 -17.19
C ASN A 500 6.27 -1.89 -18.15
N ASN A 501 5.70 -3.05 -17.85
CA ASN A 501 5.87 -4.29 -18.61
C ASN A 501 4.54 -4.78 -19.21
N ASP A 502 3.46 -4.71 -18.43
CA ASP A 502 2.16 -5.26 -18.84
C ASP A 502 1.26 -4.24 -19.56
N ALA A 503 1.78 -3.02 -19.82
CA ALA A 503 1.10 -1.92 -20.50
C ALA A 503 -0.32 -1.62 -19.94
N GLY A 504 -0.53 -1.81 -18.63
CA GLY A 504 -1.82 -1.60 -17.98
C GLY A 504 -2.89 -2.64 -18.34
N ALA A 505 -2.50 -3.80 -18.86
CA ALA A 505 -3.38 -4.93 -19.14
C ALA A 505 -3.27 -6.02 -18.06
N VAL A 506 -4.35 -6.78 -17.86
CA VAL A 506 -4.41 -7.93 -16.95
C VAL A 506 -5.03 -9.11 -17.67
N ALA A 507 -4.32 -10.24 -17.75
CA ALA A 507 -4.75 -11.45 -18.45
C ALA A 507 -5.28 -11.16 -19.88
N GLY A 508 -4.60 -10.29 -20.63
CA GLY A 508 -4.98 -9.87 -21.99
C GLY A 508 -6.11 -8.84 -22.07
N THR A 509 -6.72 -8.43 -20.95
CA THR A 509 -7.73 -7.37 -20.91
C THR A 509 -7.10 -6.02 -20.58
N GLN A 510 -7.31 -5.01 -21.42
CA GLN A 510 -6.80 -3.65 -21.18
C GLN A 510 -7.57 -2.98 -20.02
N VAL A 511 -6.89 -2.73 -18.89
CA VAL A 511 -7.49 -2.19 -17.67
C VAL A 511 -7.28 -0.68 -17.53
N LEU A 512 -6.10 -0.17 -17.91
CA LEU A 512 -5.80 1.27 -17.97
C LEU A 512 -5.88 1.80 -19.40
N HIS A 513 -6.16 3.09 -19.58
CA HIS A 513 -6.19 3.69 -20.91
C HIS A 513 -4.78 3.74 -21.52
N PRO A 514 -4.52 3.09 -22.68
CA PRO A 514 -3.16 2.87 -23.18
C PRO A 514 -2.44 4.17 -23.58
N GLY A 515 -3.13 5.14 -24.19
CA GLY A 515 -2.54 6.45 -24.55
C GLY A 515 -2.03 7.21 -23.33
N LEU A 516 -2.93 7.59 -22.42
CA LEU A 516 -2.57 8.21 -21.14
C LEU A 516 -1.52 7.42 -20.33
N LEU A 517 -1.47 6.08 -20.41
CA LEU A 517 -0.39 5.31 -19.81
C LEU A 517 0.95 5.57 -20.51
N ALA A 518 1.01 5.53 -21.85
CA ALA A 518 2.21 5.84 -22.61
C ALA A 518 2.70 7.29 -22.38
N ASP A 519 1.79 8.26 -22.22
CA ASP A 519 2.12 9.63 -21.87
C ASP A 519 2.75 9.71 -20.46
N SER A 520 2.07 9.11 -19.46
CA SER A 520 2.52 9.07 -18.06
C SER A 520 3.86 8.34 -17.89
N MET A 521 4.08 7.27 -18.66
CA MET A 521 5.30 6.47 -18.69
C MET A 521 6.37 7.05 -19.62
N GLN A 522 6.19 8.27 -20.14
CA GLN A 522 7.18 8.97 -20.96
C GLN A 522 7.61 8.16 -22.20
N GLN A 523 6.67 7.42 -22.78
CA GLN A 523 6.81 6.65 -24.01
C GLN A 523 6.38 7.50 -25.22
N ASN A 524 5.39 8.39 -25.06
CA ASN A 524 4.96 9.31 -26.12
C ASN A 524 5.93 10.52 -26.26
N PRO A 525 6.60 10.74 -27.41
CA PRO A 525 7.46 11.91 -27.59
C PRO A 525 6.71 13.23 -27.78
N SER A 526 5.43 13.24 -28.19
CA SER A 526 4.66 14.48 -28.33
C SER A 526 4.04 14.95 -27.01
N GLU A 527 3.73 14.03 -26.10
CA GLU A 527 3.12 14.30 -24.79
C GLU A 527 4.06 13.87 -23.67
N ARG A 528 4.88 14.82 -23.20
CA ARG A 528 5.83 14.63 -22.09
C ARG A 528 5.34 15.28 -20.78
N GLY A 529 4.23 16.01 -20.82
CA GLY A 529 3.73 16.80 -19.69
C GLY A 529 4.57 18.03 -19.37
N ALA A 530 4.27 18.61 -18.21
CA ALA A 530 4.85 19.89 -17.78
C ALA A 530 6.33 19.76 -17.42
N THR A 531 7.12 20.80 -17.73
CA THR A 531 8.48 20.92 -17.19
C THR A 531 8.42 21.39 -15.74
N THR A 532 9.03 20.64 -14.83
CA THR A 532 9.10 21.02 -13.41
C THR A 532 10.03 22.21 -13.20
N THR A 533 9.84 22.93 -12.10
CA THR A 533 10.84 23.89 -11.64
C THR A 533 12.01 23.17 -10.94
N GLY A 534 13.05 23.89 -10.53
CA GLY A 534 14.23 23.34 -9.85
C GLY A 534 15.54 23.49 -10.62
N SER A 535 16.65 23.06 -10.01
CA SER A 535 18.00 23.10 -10.61
C SER A 535 18.23 22.03 -11.67
N THR A 536 17.49 20.93 -11.60
CA THR A 536 17.45 19.86 -12.61
C THR A 536 16.00 19.70 -13.05
N PRO A 537 15.55 20.43 -14.10
CA PRO A 537 14.18 20.32 -14.59
C PRO A 537 13.86 18.90 -15.04
N MET A 538 12.68 18.42 -14.66
CA MET A 538 12.14 17.11 -15.00
C MET A 538 10.81 17.28 -15.75
N ARG A 539 10.19 16.16 -16.12
CA ARG A 539 8.83 16.07 -16.64
C ARG A 539 7.86 15.67 -15.53
N TYR A 540 6.62 16.13 -15.64
CA TYR A 540 5.54 15.72 -14.74
C TYR A 540 4.20 15.66 -15.48
N GLN A 541 3.49 14.53 -15.35
CA GLN A 541 2.19 14.31 -15.99
C GLN A 541 1.36 13.25 -15.25
N ASN A 542 0.06 13.45 -15.10
CA ASN A 542 -0.88 12.50 -14.50
C ASN A 542 -0.44 11.96 -13.12
N GLY A 543 0.28 12.76 -12.32
CA GLY A 543 0.84 12.35 -11.03
C GLY A 543 2.18 11.59 -11.09
N PHE A 544 2.78 11.38 -12.26
CA PHE A 544 4.08 10.73 -12.47
C PHE A 544 5.18 11.75 -12.75
N TRP A 545 6.40 11.47 -12.27
CA TRP A 545 7.61 12.20 -12.66
C TRP A 545 8.29 11.50 -13.83
N GLY A 546 9.06 12.23 -14.63
CA GLY A 546 9.92 11.69 -15.68
C GLY A 546 11.27 12.40 -15.72
N ARG A 547 12.37 11.65 -15.64
CA ARG A 547 13.73 12.21 -15.79
C ARG A 547 14.34 11.77 -17.11
N GLU A 548 14.87 12.72 -17.86
CA GLU A 548 15.72 12.45 -19.02
C GLU A 548 17.13 12.03 -18.59
N PHE A 549 17.72 11.10 -19.33
CA PHE A 549 19.10 10.63 -19.19
C PHE A 549 19.80 10.74 -20.55
N THR A 550 21.03 11.22 -20.53
CA THR A 550 21.82 11.51 -21.75
C THR A 550 23.27 11.06 -21.59
N ALA A 551 24.08 11.18 -22.66
CA ALA A 551 25.52 10.94 -22.61
C ALA A 551 26.27 11.75 -21.52
N ALA A 552 25.67 12.84 -21.00
CA ALA A 552 26.22 13.61 -19.87
C ALA A 552 26.02 12.91 -18.50
N ASP A 553 24.98 12.10 -18.34
CA ASP A 553 24.77 11.28 -17.14
C ASP A 553 25.66 10.02 -17.16
N ASN A 554 25.83 9.42 -18.34
CA ASN A 554 26.73 8.28 -18.57
C ASN A 554 27.10 8.20 -20.07
N PRO A 555 28.39 8.18 -20.47
CA PRO A 555 28.79 8.08 -21.88
C PRO A 555 28.28 6.83 -22.63
N ALA A 556 27.83 5.79 -21.91
CA ALA A 556 27.19 4.61 -22.50
C ALA A 556 25.76 4.89 -23.03
N TYR A 557 25.15 6.02 -22.69
CA TYR A 557 23.81 6.42 -23.14
C TYR A 557 23.90 7.08 -24.52
N THR A 558 23.97 6.26 -25.57
CA THR A 558 24.15 6.67 -26.97
C THR A 558 22.94 7.40 -27.58
N GLN A 559 21.78 7.33 -26.93
CA GLN A 559 20.56 8.07 -27.27
C GLN A 559 19.90 8.56 -25.97
N PRO A 560 19.27 9.75 -25.95
CA PRO A 560 18.47 10.19 -24.82
C PRO A 560 17.29 9.26 -24.57
N PHE A 561 17.01 8.98 -23.30
CA PHE A 561 15.82 8.24 -22.88
C PHE A 561 15.23 8.87 -21.61
N HIS A 562 13.96 8.58 -21.33
CA HIS A 562 13.31 9.05 -20.11
C HIS A 562 13.00 7.85 -19.20
N VAL A 563 13.23 8.01 -17.89
CA VAL A 563 12.80 7.07 -16.87
C VAL A 563 11.61 7.70 -16.12
N PRO A 564 10.37 7.21 -16.31
CA PRO A 564 9.26 7.55 -15.43
C PRO A 564 9.51 7.02 -14.01
N PHE A 565 9.12 7.79 -12.99
CA PHE A 565 9.27 7.38 -11.61
C PHE A 565 8.19 7.94 -10.68
N MET A 566 7.98 7.23 -9.58
CA MET A 566 7.20 7.69 -8.43
C MET A 566 8.18 8.13 -7.33
N SER A 567 7.88 9.22 -6.63
CA SER A 567 8.69 9.73 -5.52
C SER A 567 7.84 9.89 -4.27
N GLY A 568 8.40 9.61 -3.10
CA GLY A 568 7.77 9.76 -1.79
C GLY A 568 8.65 10.51 -0.79
N TYR A 569 8.01 11.27 0.09
CA TYR A 569 8.67 11.98 1.19
C TYR A 569 9.47 11.01 2.06
N GLY A 570 10.60 11.46 2.61
CA GLY A 570 11.49 10.64 3.42
C GLY A 570 12.61 9.93 2.66
N GLY A 571 12.53 9.83 1.33
CA GLY A 571 13.52 9.11 0.52
C GLY A 571 12.92 7.83 -0.06
N ILE A 572 11.87 7.96 -0.87
CA ILE A 572 11.24 6.83 -1.55
C ILE A 572 11.30 7.09 -3.05
N THR A 573 11.76 6.10 -3.82
CA THR A 573 11.73 6.14 -5.29
C THR A 573 11.27 4.79 -5.84
N VAL A 574 10.44 4.83 -6.90
CA VAL A 574 10.11 3.69 -7.75
C VAL A 574 10.38 4.12 -9.20
N ALA A 575 11.56 3.79 -9.72
CA ALA A 575 12.02 4.17 -11.06
C ALA A 575 11.82 3.02 -12.05
N MET A 576 11.00 3.26 -13.06
CA MET A 576 10.55 2.28 -14.05
C MET A 576 11.24 2.57 -15.38
N MET A 577 12.11 1.67 -15.81
CA MET A 577 13.09 1.94 -16.87
C MET A 577 12.60 1.37 -18.21
N PRO A 578 12.90 2.01 -19.36
CA PRO A 578 12.36 1.58 -20.66
C PRO A 578 12.77 0.16 -21.10
N ASN A 579 13.85 -0.40 -20.53
CA ASN A 579 14.27 -1.78 -20.76
C ASN A 579 13.46 -2.82 -19.96
N GLY A 580 12.27 -2.45 -19.46
CA GLY A 580 11.38 -3.30 -18.65
C GLY A 580 11.74 -3.36 -17.15
N SER A 581 12.99 -3.07 -16.78
CA SER A 581 13.42 -3.14 -15.38
C SER A 581 12.75 -2.09 -14.49
N THR A 582 12.75 -2.32 -13.17
CA THR A 582 12.34 -1.32 -12.18
C THR A 582 13.24 -1.39 -10.97
N TYR A 583 13.80 -0.26 -10.56
CA TYR A 583 14.48 -0.11 -9.26
C TYR A 583 13.58 0.63 -8.28
N TYR A 584 13.45 0.12 -7.06
CA TYR A 584 12.75 0.80 -5.98
C TYR A 584 13.52 0.75 -4.66
N TYR A 585 13.37 1.79 -3.85
CA TYR A 585 13.83 1.78 -2.47
C TYR A 585 12.97 2.68 -1.58
N PHE A 586 13.02 2.39 -0.28
CA PHE A 586 12.33 3.11 0.78
C PHE A 586 13.35 3.42 1.89
N SER A 587 13.55 4.71 2.17
CA SER A 587 14.32 5.20 3.32
C SER A 587 13.59 6.33 4.06
N ASP A 588 14.21 6.81 5.14
CA ASP A 588 13.62 7.79 6.06
C ASP A 588 14.56 8.95 6.44
N ASN A 589 15.40 9.37 5.51
CA ASN A 589 16.42 10.41 5.72
C ASN A 589 16.45 11.52 4.66
N ASN A 590 15.49 11.55 3.73
CA ASN A 590 15.36 12.49 2.61
C ASN A 590 16.52 12.41 1.58
N GLU A 591 17.12 11.23 1.40
CA GLU A 591 18.11 10.99 0.34
C GLU A 591 17.46 10.42 -0.92
N PHE A 592 17.82 10.99 -2.07
CA PHE A 592 17.19 10.72 -3.38
C PHE A 592 18.22 10.25 -4.43
N SER A 593 18.84 9.10 -4.17
CA SER A 593 19.92 8.51 -5.00
C SER A 593 19.49 7.22 -5.71
N TRP A 594 19.38 7.27 -7.04
CA TRP A 594 19.00 6.11 -7.85
C TRP A 594 19.63 6.07 -9.26
N ILE A 595 20.36 7.11 -9.68
CA ILE A 595 21.04 7.19 -11.00
C ILE A 595 21.97 5.99 -11.23
N ALA A 596 22.68 5.55 -10.19
CA ALA A 596 23.61 4.43 -10.28
C ALA A 596 22.90 3.11 -10.67
N ALA A 597 21.67 2.89 -10.19
CA ALA A 597 20.88 1.71 -10.57
C ALA A 597 20.42 1.76 -12.04
N VAL A 598 20.22 2.95 -12.63
CA VAL A 598 19.96 3.11 -14.08
C VAL A 598 21.19 2.72 -14.89
N SER A 599 22.38 3.16 -14.46
CA SER A 599 23.65 2.79 -15.11
C SER A 599 23.90 1.29 -15.08
N GLU A 600 23.60 0.61 -13.97
CA GLU A 600 23.70 -0.85 -13.87
C GLU A 600 22.64 -1.56 -14.71
N SER A 601 21.40 -1.06 -14.72
CA SER A 601 20.34 -1.64 -15.55
C SER A 601 20.63 -1.54 -17.05
N ASN A 602 21.24 -0.44 -17.53
CA ASN A 602 21.62 -0.29 -18.94
C ASN A 602 22.68 -1.32 -19.39
N LYS A 603 23.40 -1.96 -18.46
CA LYS A 603 24.31 -3.07 -18.78
C LYS A 603 23.58 -4.40 -19.04
N LEU A 604 22.38 -4.58 -18.49
CA LEU A 604 21.56 -5.78 -18.69
C LEU A 604 20.86 -5.74 -20.06
N ALA A 605 20.27 -4.59 -20.40
CA ALA A 605 19.63 -4.35 -21.69
C ALA A 605 19.60 -2.84 -22.02
N PRO A 606 19.73 -2.45 -23.31
CA PRO A 606 19.72 -1.03 -23.72
C PRO A 606 18.47 -0.26 -23.29
N MET A 607 18.67 0.96 -22.80
CA MET A 607 17.58 1.86 -22.37
C MET A 607 16.83 2.54 -23.53
N ALA A 608 17.43 2.61 -24.71
CA ALA A 608 16.70 2.94 -25.93
C ALA A 608 16.33 1.62 -26.60
N SER A 609 15.03 1.38 -26.78
CA SER A 609 14.60 0.34 -27.72
C SER A 609 15.13 0.70 -29.11
N LEU A 610 15.78 -0.25 -29.77
CA LEU A 610 15.79 -0.22 -31.23
C LEU A 610 14.32 -0.25 -31.65
N GLN A 611 13.85 0.82 -32.31
CA GLN A 611 12.52 0.84 -32.87
C GLN A 611 12.41 -0.33 -33.85
N SER A 612 11.72 -1.40 -33.45
CA SER A 612 11.40 -2.50 -34.37
C SER A 612 10.44 -1.95 -35.43
N PRO A 613 10.82 -1.96 -36.73
CA PRO A 613 10.02 -1.35 -37.76
C PRO A 613 8.94 -2.32 -38.27
N SER A 614 7.72 -2.19 -37.75
CA SER A 614 6.46 -2.60 -38.41
C SER A 614 5.23 -2.07 -37.68
#